data_AF-A0A0N4Z7M3-F1
#
_entry.id   AF-A0A0N4Z7M3-F1
#
_cell.length_a   1.000
_cell.length_b   1.000
_cell.length_c   1.000
_cell.angle_alpha   90.00
_cell.angle_beta   90.00
_cell.angle_gamma   90.00
#
_symmetry.space_group_name_H-M   'P 1'
#
loop_
_entity.id
_entity.type
_entity.pdbx_description
1 polymer ?
#
loop_
_entity_poly.entity_id
_entity_poly.type
_entity_poly.pdbx_seq_one_letter_code
_entity_poly.pdbx_strand_id
1 'polypeptide(L)'
;MHDATFAIGCQKFNLTSSQIGMLFLCIGGLYAIFAPIWGCIIDKCDISGYFFNVGYFLITISFAIMGPLPFFNYKPTIPLYAVSLSLVGLGCSMLFVPVFKQCMNIVVKEHHYSDNIQTLSIISGVFGSAFCIGAFLGPLIGSGLVSGNTTSFKSFTLKQWIVLIVLIVTNIVSPMAFACISPFFVTVAESKGMTITENGIVFAVFDLLGFLLSPFVGKMITKFGIKAIFTSGIAFLSLGTLIFSLTNSITSGTWFFISTLILRIIQSIGNAMILTTTYAIAANDFPDSMSSVLGLVETGAGIGYTSGSVLGGFLYQYLGYASPFLVLGGICFITGIISFFYISPKNKNDESDKNNENEESLTFIEAIKIKDLWCILYTLSVSGFILGMEDSTFAIGCKQFNLKSSQIGLLLLCLGGLYAIFAPIWGFLIDKWPISEYLFIGGYILTTVGFSIMGPLPFLNYKPSIPLYGISLAILGLACSMMFVPAFKQCMDIAIKEHHFADNLQTSSIISGAFSSSLSLGAFLGPLIGSIIVNNVGYGNTLSIMALINFISVCFCDKKCNHNF
;
A
#
# COMPACT_ATOMS: atom_id res chain seq x y z
N MET A 1 4.71 -16.87 13.03
CA MET A 1 4.16 -18.24 13.16
C MET A 1 3.61 -18.44 14.55
N HIS A 2 4.44 -18.10 15.54
CA HIS A 2 4.18 -18.02 16.97
C HIS A 2 2.80 -17.45 17.40
N ASP A 3 2.42 -16.25 16.93
CA ASP A 3 1.26 -15.53 17.49
C ASP A 3 -0.09 -16.17 17.14
N ALA A 4 -0.20 -16.73 15.94
CA ALA A 4 -1.45 -17.33 15.45
C ALA A 4 -1.73 -18.70 16.06
N THR A 5 -0.70 -19.54 16.26
CA THR A 5 -0.85 -20.86 16.88
C THR A 5 -1.19 -20.76 18.37
N PHE A 6 -0.58 -19.78 19.04
CA PHE A 6 -0.73 -19.57 20.47
C PHE A 6 -2.05 -18.91 20.86
N ALA A 7 -2.52 -17.91 20.08
CA ALA A 7 -3.80 -17.24 20.34
C ALA A 7 -4.99 -18.22 20.32
N ILE A 8 -4.99 -19.19 19.41
CA ILE A 8 -6.01 -20.23 19.30
C ILE A 8 -5.87 -21.28 20.43
N GLY A 9 -4.64 -21.61 20.83
CA GLY A 9 -4.37 -22.44 22.02
C GLY A 9 -4.89 -21.80 23.31
N CYS A 10 -4.71 -20.48 23.47
CA CYS A 10 -5.20 -19.71 24.62
C CYS A 10 -6.73 -19.53 24.64
N GLN A 11 -7.38 -19.48 23.48
CA GLN A 11 -8.85 -19.49 23.39
C GLN A 11 -9.47 -20.77 24.00
N LYS A 12 -8.77 -21.92 23.95
CA LYS A 12 -9.22 -23.14 24.66
C LYS A 12 -9.23 -23.00 26.19
N PHE A 13 -8.55 -22.00 26.76
CA PHE A 13 -8.46 -21.75 28.20
C PHE A 13 -9.31 -20.56 28.66
N ASN A 14 -10.17 -19.98 27.80
CA ASN A 14 -11.01 -18.82 28.13
C ASN A 14 -10.24 -17.64 28.74
N LEU A 15 -9.01 -17.38 28.27
CA LEU A 15 -8.19 -16.27 28.76
C LEU A 15 -8.66 -14.93 28.18
N THR A 16 -8.67 -13.89 29.01
CA THR A 16 -8.93 -12.50 28.57
C THR A 16 -7.76 -11.94 27.74
N SER A 17 -8.02 -10.95 26.89
CA SER A 17 -6.97 -10.30 26.07
C SER A 17 -5.81 -9.76 26.90
N SER A 18 -6.08 -9.30 28.13
CA SER A 18 -5.05 -8.86 29.09
C SER A 18 -4.17 -10.01 29.58
N GLN A 19 -4.75 -11.17 29.89
CA GLN A 19 -4.01 -12.37 30.30
C GLN A 19 -3.16 -12.96 29.17
N ILE A 20 -3.65 -12.90 27.93
CA ILE A 20 -2.87 -13.26 26.75
C ILE A 20 -1.69 -12.32 26.59
N GLY A 21 -1.91 -11.00 26.73
CA GLY A 21 -0.83 -10.00 26.71
C GLY A 21 0.24 -10.25 27.78
N MET A 22 -0.15 -10.64 28.99
CA MET A 22 0.79 -11.00 30.06
C MET A 22 1.63 -12.24 29.73
N LEU A 23 1.08 -13.22 29.00
CA LEU A 23 1.86 -14.37 28.55
C LEU A 23 2.91 -13.97 27.50
N PHE A 24 2.59 -13.04 26.60
CA PHE A 24 3.55 -12.51 25.62
C PHE A 24 4.71 -11.72 26.24
N LEU A 25 4.52 -11.12 27.43
CA LEU A 25 5.62 -10.50 28.18
C LEU A 25 6.72 -11.50 28.54
N CYS A 26 6.44 -12.81 28.61
CA CYS A 26 7.48 -13.81 28.85
C CYS A 26 8.53 -13.85 27.73
N ILE A 27 8.10 -13.66 26.47
CA ILE A 27 9.00 -13.63 25.31
C ILE A 27 9.82 -12.35 25.33
N GLY A 28 9.13 -11.20 25.38
CA GLY A 28 9.76 -9.89 25.29
C GLY A 28 10.66 -9.60 26.49
N GLY A 29 10.22 -9.98 27.70
CA GLY A 29 10.96 -9.78 28.94
C GLY A 29 12.26 -10.58 28.97
N LEU A 30 12.22 -11.88 28.67
CA LEU A 30 13.44 -12.69 28.66
C LEU A 30 14.38 -12.31 27.52
N TYR A 31 13.86 -11.97 26.34
CA TYR A 31 14.69 -11.43 25.27
C TYR A 31 15.43 -10.17 25.73
N ALA A 32 14.70 -9.20 26.31
CA ALA A 32 15.27 -7.92 26.74
C ALA A 32 16.34 -8.07 27.84
N ILE A 33 16.16 -9.02 28.76
CA ILE A 33 17.12 -9.28 29.85
C ILE A 33 18.38 -9.96 29.33
N PHE A 34 18.24 -10.96 28.46
CA PHE A 34 19.35 -11.82 28.07
C PHE A 34 20.10 -11.36 26.82
N ALA A 35 19.47 -10.62 25.90
CA ALA A 35 20.13 -10.12 24.71
C ALA A 35 21.41 -9.28 24.99
N PRO A 36 21.43 -8.34 25.96
CA PRO A 36 22.64 -7.61 26.31
C PRO A 36 23.74 -8.50 26.88
N ILE A 37 23.36 -9.52 27.66
CA ILE A 37 24.29 -10.47 28.29
C ILE A 37 24.98 -11.31 27.22
N TRP A 38 24.22 -11.85 26.26
CA TRP A 38 24.78 -12.60 25.14
C TRP A 38 25.66 -11.71 24.27
N GLY A 39 25.26 -10.46 24.01
CA GLY A 39 26.09 -9.50 23.28
C GLY A 39 27.48 -9.35 23.92
N CYS A 40 27.53 -9.13 25.23
CA CYS A 40 28.79 -8.99 25.97
C CYS A 40 29.65 -10.26 25.94
N ILE A 41 29.04 -11.45 26.03
CA ILE A 41 29.75 -12.74 26.00
C ILE A 41 30.31 -13.03 24.60
N ILE A 42 29.52 -12.78 23.56
CA ILE A 42 29.91 -12.96 22.16
C ILE A 42 31.05 -11.99 21.78
N ASP A 43 31.09 -10.81 22.40
CA ASP A 43 32.19 -9.85 22.28
C ASP A 43 33.50 -10.34 22.85
N LYS A 44 33.47 -11.19 23.88
CA LYS A 44 34.68 -11.69 24.53
C LYS A 44 35.19 -13.02 23.99
N CYS A 45 34.31 -13.90 23.52
CA CYS A 45 34.68 -15.30 23.29
C CYS A 45 34.67 -15.77 21.82
N ASP A 46 34.12 -15.00 20.87
CA ASP A 46 33.95 -15.39 19.45
C ASP A 46 33.28 -16.78 19.22
N ILE A 47 32.32 -17.13 20.08
CA ILE A 47 31.57 -18.41 20.05
C ILE A 47 30.21 -18.24 19.33
N SER A 48 30.10 -17.29 18.39
CA SER A 48 28.83 -16.87 17.79
C SER A 48 28.02 -18.02 17.14
N GLY A 49 28.69 -18.97 16.48
CA GLY A 49 28.04 -20.11 15.83
C GLY A 49 27.41 -21.13 16.79
N TYR A 50 27.96 -21.30 18.00
CA TYR A 50 27.38 -22.19 18.99
C TYR A 50 26.09 -21.61 19.59
N PHE A 51 26.08 -20.30 19.88
CA PHE A 51 24.89 -19.59 20.34
C PHE A 51 23.74 -19.67 19.34
N PHE A 52 24.05 -19.56 18.04
CA PHE A 52 23.07 -19.74 16.97
C PHE A 52 22.40 -21.12 17.02
N ASN A 53 23.18 -22.20 17.12
CA ASN A 53 22.65 -23.56 17.18
C ASN A 53 21.85 -23.82 18.47
N VAL A 54 22.33 -23.31 19.61
CA VAL A 54 21.60 -23.41 20.89
C VAL A 54 20.27 -22.63 20.82
N GLY A 55 20.25 -21.45 20.21
CA GLY A 55 19.03 -20.67 19.99
C GLY A 55 17.99 -21.45 19.17
N TYR A 56 18.41 -22.04 18.04
CA TYR A 56 17.55 -22.90 17.22
C TYR A 56 17.01 -24.11 17.99
N PHE A 57 17.86 -24.75 18.78
CA PHE A 57 17.49 -25.91 19.59
C PHE A 57 16.44 -25.54 20.65
N LEU A 58 16.62 -24.43 21.36
CA LEU A 58 15.67 -23.92 22.36
C LEU A 58 14.32 -23.57 21.73
N ILE A 59 14.32 -22.91 20.57
CA ILE A 59 13.09 -22.61 19.83
C ILE A 59 12.40 -23.90 19.39
N THR A 60 13.14 -24.89 18.89
CA THR A 60 12.57 -26.17 18.45
C THR A 60 11.94 -26.94 19.61
N ILE A 61 12.61 -26.99 20.76
CA ILE A 61 12.07 -27.59 21.99
C ILE A 61 10.82 -26.83 22.47
N SER A 62 10.82 -25.50 22.39
CA SER A 62 9.65 -24.71 22.80
C SER A 62 8.39 -25.07 21.99
N PHE A 63 8.54 -25.32 20.69
CA PHE A 63 7.45 -25.78 19.84
C PHE A 63 7.02 -27.21 20.17
N ALA A 64 7.98 -28.08 20.50
CA ALA A 64 7.70 -29.42 20.98
C ALA A 64 6.92 -29.42 22.31
N ILE A 65 7.05 -28.37 23.13
CA ILE A 65 6.35 -28.18 24.40
C ILE A 65 4.96 -27.51 24.20
N MET A 66 4.78 -26.66 23.19
CA MET A 66 3.53 -25.90 22.95
C MET A 66 2.35 -26.69 22.35
N GLY A 67 2.61 -27.80 21.66
CA GLY A 67 1.59 -28.51 20.89
C GLY A 67 1.58 -30.01 21.15
N PRO A 68 0.45 -30.70 20.90
CA PRO A 68 0.41 -32.15 20.99
C PRO A 68 1.30 -32.73 19.89
N LEU A 69 2.44 -33.28 20.28
CA LEU A 69 3.26 -34.10 19.38
C LEU A 69 2.47 -35.37 19.06
N PRO A 70 2.49 -35.87 17.81
CA PRO A 70 1.85 -37.16 17.47
C PRO A 70 2.39 -38.33 18.32
N PHE A 71 3.54 -38.16 18.97
CA PHE A 71 4.20 -39.16 19.81
C PHE A 71 4.03 -38.94 21.33
N PHE A 72 3.62 -37.75 21.79
CA PHE A 72 3.47 -37.44 23.22
C PHE A 72 2.12 -36.77 23.50
N ASN A 73 1.24 -37.51 24.15
CA ASN A 73 -0.15 -37.11 24.38
C ASN A 73 -0.31 -36.48 25.78
N TYR A 74 0.26 -35.29 26.01
CA TYR A 74 0.05 -34.53 27.24
C TYR A 74 -0.99 -33.41 27.02
N LYS A 75 -1.78 -33.10 28.05
CA LYS A 75 -2.72 -31.97 28.01
C LYS A 75 -1.94 -30.67 28.22
N PRO A 76 -2.01 -29.69 27.30
CA PRO A 76 -1.32 -28.42 27.49
C PRO A 76 -1.92 -27.67 28.68
N THR A 77 -1.08 -27.01 29.48
CA THR A 77 -1.48 -26.20 30.63
C THR A 77 -0.89 -24.79 30.51
N ILE A 78 -1.50 -23.80 31.16
CA ILE A 78 -1.04 -22.40 31.12
C ILE A 78 0.44 -22.25 31.58
N PRO A 79 0.92 -22.91 32.65
CA PRO A 79 2.33 -22.85 33.03
C PRO A 79 3.27 -23.42 31.96
N LEU A 80 2.84 -24.49 31.28
CA LEU A 80 3.62 -25.11 30.21
C LEU A 80 3.78 -24.16 29.01
N TYR A 81 2.71 -23.41 28.70
CA TYR A 81 2.75 -22.34 27.71
C TYR A 81 3.65 -21.18 28.14
N ALA A 82 3.60 -20.74 29.40
CA ALA A 82 4.51 -19.70 29.88
C ALA A 82 5.99 -20.15 29.80
N VAL A 83 6.29 -21.41 30.13
CA VAL A 83 7.63 -22.00 30.01
C VAL A 83 8.06 -22.06 28.55
N SER A 84 7.20 -22.49 27.63
CA SER A 84 7.55 -22.55 26.21
C SER A 84 7.80 -21.16 25.63
N LEU A 85 6.95 -20.18 25.94
CA LEU A 85 7.13 -18.79 25.52
C LEU A 85 8.44 -18.20 26.06
N SER A 86 8.80 -18.59 27.28
CA SER A 86 10.06 -18.18 27.90
C SER A 86 11.27 -18.75 27.16
N LEU A 87 11.19 -20.02 26.76
CA LEU A 87 12.22 -20.67 25.94
C LEU A 87 12.33 -20.04 24.55
N VAL A 88 11.21 -19.60 23.94
CA VAL A 88 11.23 -18.82 22.69
C VAL A 88 11.97 -17.50 22.89
N GLY A 89 11.66 -16.74 23.94
CA GLY A 89 12.32 -15.46 24.22
C GLY A 89 13.84 -15.62 24.39
N LEU A 90 14.26 -16.63 25.17
CA LEU A 90 15.67 -16.99 25.34
C LEU A 90 16.32 -17.43 24.02
N GLY A 91 15.67 -18.33 23.27
CA GLY A 91 16.19 -18.82 22.00
C GLY A 91 16.34 -17.72 20.95
N CYS A 92 15.35 -16.82 20.84
CA CYS A 92 15.40 -15.65 19.97
C CYS A 92 16.57 -14.72 20.36
N SER A 93 16.82 -14.50 21.65
CA SER A 93 17.95 -13.67 22.10
C SER A 93 19.31 -14.26 21.72
N MET A 94 19.44 -15.58 21.75
CA MET A 94 20.64 -16.29 21.32
C MET A 94 20.78 -16.41 19.81
N LEU A 95 19.71 -16.20 19.05
CA LEU A 95 19.70 -16.31 17.59
C LEU A 95 19.95 -14.94 16.94
N PHE A 96 19.25 -13.88 17.38
CA PHE A 96 19.34 -12.57 16.75
C PHE A 96 20.64 -11.82 17.05
N VAL A 97 21.12 -11.87 18.30
CA VAL A 97 22.30 -11.10 18.73
C VAL A 97 23.59 -11.54 18.01
N PRO A 98 23.91 -12.85 17.85
CA PRO A 98 25.12 -13.25 17.13
C PRO A 98 25.05 -13.06 15.61
N VAL A 99 23.86 -13.16 15.00
CA VAL A 99 23.72 -13.10 13.53
C VAL A 99 24.19 -11.75 12.99
N PHE A 100 23.81 -10.65 13.65
CA PHE A 100 24.26 -9.32 13.22
C PHE A 100 25.79 -9.21 13.22
N LYS A 101 26.42 -9.72 14.28
CA LYS A 101 27.89 -9.73 14.41
C LYS A 101 28.56 -10.66 13.40
N GLN A 102 27.97 -11.81 13.08
CA GLN A 102 28.48 -12.71 12.04
C GLN A 102 28.43 -12.05 10.67
N CYS A 103 27.33 -11.36 10.33
CA CYS A 103 27.24 -10.60 9.09
C CYS A 103 28.36 -9.54 9.01
N MET A 104 28.62 -8.82 10.11
CA MET A 104 29.75 -7.88 10.19
C MET A 104 31.11 -8.57 10.01
N ASN A 105 31.35 -9.69 10.69
CA ASN A 105 32.60 -10.44 10.58
C ASN A 105 32.83 -10.96 9.15
N ILE A 106 31.81 -11.50 8.48
CA ILE A 106 31.92 -11.99 7.10
C ILE A 106 32.30 -10.84 6.16
N VAL A 107 31.60 -9.71 6.24
CA VAL A 107 31.84 -8.58 5.33
C VAL A 107 33.20 -7.93 5.59
N VAL A 108 33.57 -7.72 6.85
CA VAL A 108 34.80 -7.00 7.22
C VAL A 108 36.02 -7.92 7.20
N LYS A 109 35.95 -9.11 7.80
CA LYS A 109 37.10 -10.02 7.94
C LYS A 109 37.30 -10.93 6.74
N GLU A 110 36.23 -11.53 6.19
CA GLU A 110 36.35 -12.50 5.09
C GLU A 110 36.36 -11.84 3.71
N HIS A 111 35.60 -10.76 3.53
CA HIS A 111 35.51 -10.03 2.26
C HIS A 111 36.33 -8.72 2.23
N HIS A 112 37.10 -8.44 3.28
CA HIS A 112 38.05 -7.31 3.36
C HIS A 112 37.44 -5.92 3.11
N TYR A 113 36.16 -5.71 3.41
CA TYR A 113 35.56 -4.37 3.40
C TYR A 113 35.97 -3.54 4.62
N SER A 114 36.00 -2.22 4.46
CA SER A 114 36.36 -1.29 5.53
C SER A 114 35.32 -1.29 6.65
N ASP A 115 35.79 -1.43 7.88
CA ASP A 115 34.98 -1.29 9.11
C ASP A 115 34.69 0.19 9.38
N ASN A 116 33.68 0.71 8.70
CA ASN A 116 33.24 2.09 8.82
C ASN A 116 31.72 2.16 9.02
N ILE A 117 31.24 3.35 9.40
CA ILE A 117 29.81 3.61 9.66
C ILE A 117 28.95 3.27 8.43
N GLN A 118 29.49 3.39 7.21
CA GLN A 118 28.77 3.09 5.99
C GLN A 118 28.51 1.59 5.82
N THR A 119 29.53 0.74 6.00
CA THR A 119 29.40 -0.72 5.98
C THR A 119 28.43 -1.20 7.07
N LEU A 120 28.55 -0.66 8.28
CA LEU A 120 27.64 -0.95 9.40
C LEU A 120 26.18 -0.58 9.07
N SER A 121 25.96 0.59 8.46
CA SER A 121 24.62 1.07 8.10
C SER A 121 23.96 0.18 7.04
N ILE A 122 24.72 -0.29 6.05
CA ILE A 122 24.22 -1.19 5.01
C ILE A 122 23.84 -2.54 5.61
N ILE A 123 24.70 -3.13 6.44
CA ILE A 123 24.44 -4.43 7.07
C ILE A 123 23.24 -4.34 8.03
N SER A 124 23.12 -3.24 8.79
CA SER A 124 21.93 -2.96 9.61
C SER A 124 20.66 -2.81 8.76
N GLY A 125 20.75 -2.18 7.60
CA GLY A 125 19.62 -2.08 6.66
C GLY A 125 19.18 -3.43 6.10
N VAL A 126 20.14 -4.27 5.68
CA VAL A 126 19.86 -5.63 5.19
C VAL A 126 19.28 -6.51 6.29
N PHE A 127 19.88 -6.48 7.49
CA PHE A 127 19.40 -7.22 8.66
C PHE A 127 17.99 -6.78 9.06
N GLY A 128 17.74 -5.46 9.14
CA GLY A 128 16.42 -4.92 9.42
C GLY A 128 15.38 -5.31 8.37
N SER A 129 15.76 -5.30 7.09
CA SER A 129 14.88 -5.71 5.99
C SER A 129 14.51 -7.19 6.07
N ALA A 130 15.50 -8.06 6.32
CA ALA A 130 15.29 -9.49 6.50
C ALA A 130 14.39 -9.78 7.72
N PHE A 131 14.59 -9.05 8.82
CA PHE A 131 13.74 -9.12 10.00
C PHE A 131 12.29 -8.72 9.68
N CYS A 132 12.09 -7.61 8.97
CA CYS A 132 10.75 -7.16 8.55
C CYS A 132 10.06 -8.17 7.61
N ILE A 133 10.79 -8.77 6.66
CA ILE A 133 10.27 -9.83 5.78
C ILE A 133 9.83 -11.03 6.61
N GLY A 134 10.66 -11.48 7.56
CA GLY A 134 10.32 -12.59 8.46
C GLY A 134 9.13 -12.28 9.38
N ALA A 135 9.06 -11.05 9.91
CA ALA A 135 7.95 -10.57 10.73
C ALA A 135 6.64 -10.43 9.91
N PHE A 136 6.72 -10.17 8.62
CA PHE A 136 5.59 -10.12 7.69
C PHE A 136 5.11 -11.52 7.27
N LEU A 137 6.03 -12.37 6.77
CA LEU A 137 5.72 -13.72 6.29
C LEU A 137 5.37 -14.68 7.44
N GLY A 138 5.99 -14.50 8.60
CA GLY A 138 5.86 -15.39 9.74
C GLY A 138 4.41 -15.57 10.22
N PRO A 139 3.67 -14.49 10.54
CA PRO A 139 2.26 -14.54 10.88
C PRO A 139 1.39 -15.07 9.73
N LEU A 140 1.72 -14.76 8.47
CA LEU A 140 0.99 -15.20 7.28
C LEU A 140 1.05 -16.74 7.12
N ILE A 141 2.26 -17.30 7.19
CA ILE A 141 2.51 -18.74 7.08
C ILE A 141 1.94 -19.47 8.30
N GLY A 142 2.13 -18.91 9.51
CA GLY A 142 1.64 -19.54 10.75
C GLY A 142 0.13 -19.52 10.89
N SER A 143 -0.53 -18.42 10.56
CA SER A 143 -2.00 -18.35 10.56
C SER A 143 -2.59 -19.29 9.52
N GLY A 144 -1.96 -19.38 8.34
CA GLY A 144 -2.30 -20.36 7.31
C GLY A 144 -2.18 -21.79 7.82
N LEU A 145 -1.10 -22.17 8.49
CA LEU A 145 -0.87 -23.54 8.96
C LEU A 145 -1.81 -23.97 10.10
N VAL A 146 -2.30 -23.04 10.93
CA VAL A 146 -3.06 -23.33 12.15
C VAL A 146 -4.57 -23.28 11.95
N SER A 147 -5.09 -22.39 11.10
CA SER A 147 -6.53 -22.33 10.85
C SER A 147 -6.97 -23.45 9.92
N GLY A 148 -7.41 -24.57 10.50
CA GLY A 148 -7.98 -25.70 9.78
C GLY A 148 -9.39 -25.46 9.23
N ASN A 149 -9.98 -24.27 9.38
CA ASN A 149 -11.29 -23.93 8.84
C ASN A 149 -11.51 -22.40 8.85
N THR A 150 -10.93 -21.69 7.88
CA THR A 150 -11.42 -20.41 7.35
C THR A 150 -10.73 -20.20 6.00
N THR A 151 -11.49 -19.87 4.95
CA THR A 151 -11.02 -19.50 3.60
C THR A 151 -9.71 -18.72 3.66
N SER A 152 -8.64 -19.34 3.18
CA SER A 152 -7.26 -18.89 3.36
C SER A 152 -6.51 -19.18 2.07
N PHE A 153 -5.59 -18.28 1.68
CA PHE A 153 -4.70 -18.35 0.51
C PHE A 153 -4.11 -19.75 0.18
N LYS A 154 -4.17 -20.71 1.12
CA LYS A 154 -3.97 -22.15 0.89
C LYS A 154 -4.82 -22.75 -0.24
N SER A 155 -6.00 -22.22 -0.56
CA SER A 155 -6.83 -22.73 -1.66
C SER A 155 -6.40 -22.20 -3.04
N PHE A 156 -5.47 -21.25 -3.10
CA PHE A 156 -5.11 -20.62 -4.38
C PHE A 156 -4.37 -21.61 -5.27
N THR A 157 -4.87 -21.74 -6.50
CA THR A 157 -4.16 -22.46 -7.56
C THR A 157 -2.86 -21.71 -7.91
N LEU A 158 -1.88 -22.41 -8.50
CA LEU A 158 -0.64 -21.77 -8.99
C LEU A 158 -0.96 -20.60 -9.93
N LYS A 159 -1.99 -20.75 -10.77
CA LYS A 159 -2.48 -19.69 -11.67
C LYS A 159 -2.94 -18.45 -10.89
N GLN A 160 -3.75 -18.63 -9.85
CA GLN A 160 -4.20 -17.54 -8.97
C GLN A 160 -3.02 -16.84 -8.27
N TRP A 161 -2.03 -17.58 -7.79
CA TRP A 161 -0.81 -16.99 -7.23
C TRP A 161 -0.04 -16.14 -8.24
N ILE A 162 0.10 -16.61 -9.47
CA ILE A 162 0.77 -15.87 -10.53
C ILE A 162 -0.02 -14.58 -10.85
N VAL A 163 -1.34 -14.66 -11.01
CA VAL A 163 -2.19 -13.48 -11.27
C VAL A 163 -2.05 -12.47 -10.15
N LEU A 164 -2.10 -12.91 -8.88
CA LEU A 164 -1.91 -12.04 -7.73
C LEU A 164 -0.55 -11.31 -7.78
N ILE A 165 0.54 -12.05 -8.04
CA ILE A 165 1.88 -11.45 -8.15
C ILE A 165 1.92 -10.42 -9.29
N VAL A 166 1.32 -10.73 -10.45
CA VAL A 166 1.25 -9.81 -11.59
C VAL A 166 0.49 -8.53 -11.23
N LEU A 167 -0.64 -8.64 -10.52
CA LEU A 167 -1.41 -7.48 -10.07
C LEU A 167 -0.60 -6.63 -9.08
N ILE A 168 0.07 -7.26 -8.12
CA ILE A 168 0.92 -6.56 -7.14
C ILE A 168 2.07 -5.84 -7.84
N VAL A 169 2.82 -6.53 -8.69
CA VAL A 169 3.97 -5.92 -9.41
C VAL A 169 3.49 -4.78 -10.31
N THR A 170 2.40 -4.97 -11.05
CA THR A 170 1.84 -3.90 -11.89
C THR A 170 1.43 -2.69 -11.05
N ASN A 171 0.83 -2.90 -9.87
CA ASN A 171 0.46 -1.83 -8.95
C ASN A 171 1.65 -1.25 -8.16
N ILE A 172 2.83 -1.87 -8.18
CA ILE A 172 4.07 -1.21 -7.74
C ILE A 172 4.56 -0.28 -8.84
N VAL A 173 4.73 -0.81 -10.06
CA VAL A 173 5.46 -0.09 -11.10
C VAL A 173 4.61 1.06 -11.70
N SER A 174 3.28 0.90 -11.80
CA SER A 174 2.43 1.95 -12.39
C SER A 174 2.42 3.25 -11.57
N PRO A 175 2.13 3.22 -10.25
CA PRO A 175 2.24 4.40 -9.40
C PRO A 175 3.67 4.94 -9.27
N MET A 176 4.67 4.06 -9.31
CA MET A 176 6.07 4.46 -9.32
C MET A 176 6.42 5.31 -10.56
N ALA A 177 5.93 4.92 -11.74
CA ALA A 177 6.09 5.68 -12.97
C ALA A 177 5.33 7.02 -12.95
N PHE A 178 4.19 7.10 -12.25
CA PHE A 178 3.48 8.35 -12.03
C PHE A 178 4.25 9.30 -11.09
N ALA A 179 4.67 8.81 -9.93
CA ALA A 179 5.23 9.59 -8.83
C ALA A 179 6.70 10.01 -9.04
N CYS A 180 7.43 9.38 -9.96
CA CYS A 180 8.85 9.64 -10.14
C CYS A 180 9.21 11.07 -10.56
N ILE A 181 8.26 11.82 -11.14
CA ILE A 181 8.49 13.18 -11.62
C ILE A 181 8.38 14.24 -10.50
N SER A 182 7.68 13.93 -9.41
CA SER A 182 7.34 14.91 -8.37
C SER A 182 8.54 15.64 -7.75
N PRO A 183 9.72 15.03 -7.51
CA PRO A 183 10.81 15.70 -6.79
C PRO A 183 11.66 16.66 -7.65
N PHE A 184 11.53 16.65 -8.98
CA PHE A 184 12.39 17.45 -9.89
C PHE A 184 11.67 18.14 -11.05
N PHE A 185 10.48 17.69 -11.45
CA PHE A 185 9.83 18.17 -12.69
C PHE A 185 9.55 19.67 -12.68
N VAL A 186 9.02 20.20 -11.58
CA VAL A 186 8.69 21.64 -11.44
C VAL A 186 9.93 22.49 -11.67
N THR A 187 11.06 22.14 -11.06
CA THR A 187 12.32 22.88 -11.21
C THR A 187 12.85 22.84 -12.64
N VAL A 188 12.77 21.68 -13.30
CA VAL A 188 13.20 21.54 -14.70
C VAL A 188 12.28 22.34 -15.63
N ALA A 189 10.98 22.29 -15.40
CA ALA A 189 10.00 23.02 -16.20
C ALA A 189 10.16 24.55 -16.07
N GLU A 190 10.36 25.05 -14.84
CA GLU A 190 10.66 26.48 -14.59
C GLU A 190 11.96 26.91 -15.27
N SER A 191 13.00 26.07 -15.24
CA SER A 191 14.27 26.36 -15.94
C SER A 191 14.13 26.44 -17.46
N LYS A 192 13.09 25.80 -18.02
CA LYS A 192 12.73 25.84 -19.44
C LYS A 192 11.73 26.95 -19.78
N GLY A 193 11.33 27.76 -18.80
CA GLY A 193 10.43 28.90 -18.98
C GLY A 193 8.93 28.56 -18.87
N MET A 194 8.56 27.40 -18.35
CA MET A 194 7.16 27.10 -18.04
C MET A 194 6.68 27.87 -16.81
N THR A 195 5.43 28.31 -16.86
CA THR A 195 4.73 28.94 -15.74
C THR A 195 4.30 27.91 -14.69
N ILE A 196 4.08 28.37 -13.46
CA ILE A 196 3.55 27.55 -12.37
C ILE A 196 2.18 26.93 -12.75
N THR A 197 1.35 27.69 -13.48
CA THR A 197 0.04 27.23 -13.96
C THR A 197 0.17 26.08 -14.95
N GLU A 198 1.09 26.18 -15.91
CA GLU A 198 1.36 25.10 -16.87
C GLU A 198 1.85 23.83 -16.17
N ASN A 199 2.72 23.97 -15.15
CA ASN A 199 3.14 22.84 -14.32
C ASN A 199 1.96 22.15 -13.64
N GLY A 200 1.07 22.93 -13.01
CA GLY A 200 -0.14 22.40 -12.38
C GLY A 200 -1.04 21.64 -13.36
N ILE A 201 -1.18 22.14 -14.59
CA ILE A 201 -1.96 21.48 -15.66
C ILE A 201 -1.35 20.12 -16.03
N VAL A 202 -0.02 20.01 -16.14
CA VAL A 202 0.67 18.75 -16.49
C VAL A 202 0.45 17.67 -15.43
N PHE A 203 0.43 18.03 -14.15
CA PHE A 203 0.07 17.08 -13.08
C PHE A 203 -1.42 16.73 -13.12
N ALA A 204 -2.31 17.72 -13.23
CA ALA A 204 -3.75 17.53 -13.16
C ALA A 204 -4.32 16.73 -14.35
N VAL A 205 -3.78 16.91 -15.57
CA VAL A 205 -4.33 16.25 -16.77
C VAL A 205 -4.31 14.72 -16.66
N PHE A 206 -3.36 14.17 -15.91
CA PHE A 206 -3.25 12.72 -15.74
C PHE A 206 -4.50 12.16 -15.06
N ASP A 207 -4.92 12.77 -13.95
CA ASP A 207 -6.11 12.31 -13.22
C ASP A 207 -7.41 12.76 -13.88
N LEU A 208 -7.43 13.89 -14.60
CA LEU A 208 -8.59 14.31 -15.40
C LEU A 208 -8.97 13.24 -16.44
N LEU A 209 -7.99 12.76 -17.19
CA LEU A 209 -8.22 11.73 -18.20
C LEU A 209 -8.56 10.39 -17.53
N GLY A 210 -7.96 10.09 -16.37
CA GLY A 210 -8.34 8.94 -15.55
C GLY A 210 -9.82 8.97 -15.17
N PHE A 211 -10.32 10.12 -14.72
CA PHE A 211 -11.72 10.36 -14.37
C PHE A 211 -12.64 10.11 -15.55
N LEU A 212 -12.35 10.72 -16.71
CA LEU A 212 -13.20 10.65 -17.90
C LEU A 212 -13.19 9.26 -18.55
N LEU A 213 -12.05 8.58 -18.55
CA LEU A 213 -11.87 7.33 -19.28
C LEU A 213 -12.23 6.08 -18.47
N SER A 214 -12.06 6.08 -17.15
CA SER A 214 -12.30 4.88 -16.32
C SER A 214 -13.70 4.27 -16.49
N PRO A 215 -14.81 5.04 -16.56
CA PRO A 215 -16.14 4.49 -16.83
C PRO A 215 -16.25 3.85 -18.22
N PHE A 216 -15.58 4.43 -19.21
CA PHE A 216 -15.56 3.91 -20.58
C PHE A 216 -14.75 2.62 -20.66
N VAL A 217 -13.59 2.58 -20.00
CA VAL A 217 -12.76 1.38 -19.87
C VAL A 217 -13.55 0.24 -19.24
N GLY A 218 -14.30 0.50 -18.16
CA GLY A 218 -15.16 -0.51 -17.53
C GLY A 218 -16.12 -1.19 -18.51
N LYS A 219 -16.75 -0.41 -19.41
CA LYS A 219 -17.59 -0.96 -20.49
C LYS A 219 -16.80 -1.67 -21.58
N MET A 220 -15.58 -1.23 -21.87
CA MET A 220 -14.72 -1.87 -22.87
C MET A 220 -14.28 -3.26 -22.44
N ILE A 221 -14.13 -3.54 -21.12
CA ILE A 221 -13.67 -4.84 -20.60
C ILE A 221 -14.55 -5.98 -21.10
N THR A 222 -15.87 -5.82 -21.09
CA THR A 222 -16.81 -6.85 -21.56
C THR A 222 -16.82 -7.01 -23.09
N LYS A 223 -16.38 -5.99 -23.83
CA LYS A 223 -16.34 -6.00 -25.30
C LYS A 223 -15.04 -6.58 -25.86
N PHE A 224 -13.90 -6.13 -25.35
CA PHE A 224 -12.57 -6.47 -25.86
C PHE A 224 -11.84 -7.52 -25.03
N GLY A 225 -12.36 -7.86 -23.85
CA GLY A 225 -11.76 -8.81 -22.92
C GLY A 225 -10.77 -8.18 -21.95
N ILE A 226 -10.78 -8.67 -20.70
CA ILE A 226 -10.01 -8.11 -19.59
C ILE A 226 -8.50 -8.16 -19.82
N LYS A 227 -8.00 -9.25 -20.39
CA LYS A 227 -6.58 -9.45 -20.73
C LYS A 227 -6.08 -8.37 -21.67
N ALA A 228 -6.79 -8.16 -22.79
CA ALA A 228 -6.37 -7.24 -23.84
C ALA A 228 -6.27 -5.80 -23.30
N ILE A 229 -7.23 -5.38 -22.49
CA ILE A 229 -7.24 -4.05 -21.87
C ILE A 229 -6.15 -3.89 -20.83
N PHE A 230 -5.96 -4.85 -19.93
CA PHE A 230 -4.91 -4.77 -18.92
C PHE A 230 -3.51 -4.67 -19.57
N THR A 231 -3.21 -5.53 -20.55
CA THR A 231 -1.90 -5.55 -21.22
C THR A 231 -1.65 -4.33 -22.09
N SER A 232 -2.68 -3.84 -22.80
CA SER A 232 -2.54 -2.60 -23.59
C SER A 232 -2.40 -1.38 -22.70
N GLY A 233 -3.05 -1.36 -21.53
CA GLY A 233 -2.85 -0.32 -20.51
C GLY A 233 -1.39 -0.20 -20.07
N ILE A 234 -0.76 -1.32 -19.74
CA ILE A 234 0.67 -1.36 -19.38
C ILE A 234 1.56 -0.88 -20.54
N ALA A 235 1.22 -1.26 -21.77
CA ALA A 235 1.96 -0.82 -22.96
C ALA A 235 1.88 0.71 -23.15
N PHE A 236 0.69 1.31 -23.04
CA PHE A 236 0.52 2.77 -23.14
C PHE A 236 1.30 3.50 -22.04
N LEU A 237 1.22 3.02 -20.79
CA LEU A 237 1.95 3.61 -19.67
C LEU A 237 3.47 3.51 -19.87
N SER A 238 3.96 2.34 -20.27
CA SER A 238 5.38 2.10 -20.52
C SER A 238 5.91 2.98 -21.66
N LEU A 239 5.22 2.99 -22.80
CA LEU A 239 5.62 3.78 -23.97
C LEU A 239 5.62 5.27 -23.65
N GLY A 240 4.55 5.78 -23.02
CA GLY A 240 4.48 7.17 -22.59
C GLY A 240 5.63 7.55 -21.66
N THR A 241 5.99 6.67 -20.73
CA THR A 241 7.10 6.88 -19.80
C THR A 241 8.46 6.85 -20.48
N LEU A 242 8.71 5.88 -21.38
CA LEU A 242 9.98 5.81 -22.13
C LEU A 242 10.18 7.03 -23.03
N ILE A 243 9.14 7.44 -23.76
CA ILE A 243 9.20 8.62 -24.63
C ILE A 243 9.37 9.91 -23.80
N PHE A 244 8.89 9.94 -22.55
CA PHE A 244 9.09 11.07 -21.63
C PHE A 244 10.57 11.42 -21.43
N SER A 245 11.48 10.43 -21.48
CA SER A 245 12.93 10.67 -21.39
C SER A 245 13.46 11.63 -22.47
N LEU A 246 12.86 11.60 -23.67
CA LEU A 246 13.28 12.38 -24.83
C LEU A 246 12.87 13.86 -24.73
N THR A 247 11.97 14.21 -23.80
CA THR A 247 11.54 15.61 -23.57
C THR A 247 12.69 16.49 -23.07
N ASN A 248 13.78 15.90 -22.59
CA ASN A 248 14.96 16.64 -22.16
C ASN A 248 15.54 17.52 -23.27
N SER A 249 15.56 17.00 -24.51
CA SER A 249 16.15 17.66 -25.67
C SER A 249 15.38 18.89 -26.16
N ILE A 250 14.15 19.08 -25.66
CA ILE A 250 13.30 20.21 -26.04
C ILE A 250 13.69 21.44 -25.22
N THR A 251 14.25 22.46 -25.87
CA THR A 251 14.72 23.70 -25.23
C THR A 251 13.62 24.75 -25.08
N SER A 252 12.61 24.75 -25.96
CA SER A 252 11.49 25.69 -25.90
C SER A 252 10.47 25.28 -24.85
N GLY A 253 10.15 26.19 -23.91
CA GLY A 253 9.16 25.97 -22.86
C GLY A 253 7.79 25.54 -23.38
N THR A 254 7.29 26.19 -24.45
CA THR A 254 5.99 25.86 -25.05
C THR A 254 5.95 24.45 -25.62
N TRP A 255 6.98 24.04 -26.36
CA TRP A 255 7.06 22.70 -26.92
C TRP A 255 7.29 21.64 -25.84
N PHE A 256 8.03 21.98 -24.79
CA PHE A 256 8.21 21.11 -23.63
C PHE A 256 6.88 20.89 -22.89
N PHE A 257 6.10 21.95 -22.68
CA PHE A 257 4.74 21.86 -22.12
C PHE A 257 3.82 20.97 -22.97
N ILE A 258 3.68 21.25 -24.28
CA ILE A 258 2.80 20.48 -25.17
C ILE A 258 3.20 18.99 -25.20
N SER A 259 4.50 18.71 -25.31
CA SER A 259 5.00 17.34 -25.38
C SER A 259 4.77 16.58 -24.07
N THR A 260 5.07 17.19 -22.93
CA THR A 260 4.85 16.58 -21.61
C THR A 260 3.36 16.38 -21.32
N LEU A 261 2.50 17.30 -21.78
CA LEU A 261 1.04 17.18 -21.68
C LEU A 261 0.51 15.97 -22.47
N ILE A 262 0.91 15.81 -23.74
CA ILE A 262 0.51 14.68 -24.58
C ILE A 262 0.97 13.35 -23.97
N LEU A 263 2.21 13.29 -23.48
CA LEU A 263 2.74 12.08 -22.85
C LEU A 263 2.00 11.73 -21.56
N ARG A 264 1.60 12.74 -20.76
CA ARG A 264 0.76 12.53 -19.57
C ARG A 264 -0.62 11.98 -19.92
N ILE A 265 -1.22 12.43 -21.02
CA ILE A 265 -2.50 11.88 -21.52
C ILE A 265 -2.32 10.39 -21.91
N ILE A 266 -1.24 10.05 -22.62
CA ILE A 266 -0.95 8.66 -23.00
C ILE A 266 -0.75 7.77 -21.76
N GLN A 267 0.04 8.24 -20.80
CA GLN A 267 0.27 7.53 -19.53
C GLN A 267 -1.04 7.37 -18.74
N SER A 268 -1.90 8.38 -18.73
CA SER A 268 -3.20 8.36 -18.04
C SER A 268 -4.16 7.34 -18.65
N ILE A 269 -4.27 7.28 -19.99
CA ILE A 269 -5.05 6.24 -20.67
C ILE A 269 -4.59 4.86 -20.22
N GLY A 270 -3.26 4.64 -20.20
CA GLY A 270 -2.67 3.38 -19.73
C GLY A 270 -3.03 3.06 -18.28
N ASN A 271 -2.89 4.04 -17.39
CA ASN A 271 -3.18 3.87 -15.96
C ASN A 271 -4.67 3.62 -15.68
N ALA A 272 -5.58 4.32 -16.36
CA ALA A 272 -7.02 4.10 -16.25
C ALA A 272 -7.41 2.66 -16.65
N MET A 273 -6.76 2.14 -17.71
CA MET A 273 -6.93 0.75 -18.15
C MET A 273 -6.44 -0.24 -17.09
N ILE A 274 -5.23 -0.05 -16.57
CA ILE A 274 -4.62 -0.90 -15.53
C ILE A 274 -5.46 -0.92 -14.26
N LEU A 275 -5.81 0.26 -13.71
CA LEU A 275 -6.53 0.38 -12.45
C LEU A 275 -7.91 -0.28 -12.58
N THR A 276 -8.67 0.08 -13.61
CA THR A 276 -10.02 -0.47 -13.80
C THR A 276 -10.01 -1.99 -13.99
N THR A 277 -9.06 -2.52 -14.74
CA THR A 277 -8.98 -3.98 -14.94
C THR A 277 -8.44 -4.72 -13.72
N THR A 278 -7.53 -4.14 -12.94
CA THR A 278 -7.01 -4.75 -11.70
C THR A 278 -8.12 -5.11 -10.73
N TYR A 279 -9.03 -4.16 -10.47
CA TYR A 279 -10.15 -4.37 -9.55
C TYR A 279 -11.18 -5.35 -10.10
N ALA A 280 -11.45 -5.32 -11.40
CA ALA A 280 -12.32 -6.30 -12.04
C ALA A 280 -11.73 -7.72 -12.02
N ILE A 281 -10.41 -7.87 -12.21
CA ILE A 281 -9.70 -9.16 -12.06
C ILE A 281 -9.80 -9.63 -10.61
N ALA A 282 -9.55 -8.75 -9.63
CA ALA A 282 -9.60 -9.10 -8.22
C ALA A 282 -10.97 -9.61 -7.79
N ALA A 283 -12.05 -8.94 -8.22
CA ALA A 283 -13.42 -9.37 -7.95
C ALA A 283 -13.74 -10.75 -8.52
N ASN A 284 -13.34 -10.97 -9.76
CA ASN A 284 -13.80 -12.09 -10.55
C ASN A 284 -12.92 -13.36 -10.40
N ASP A 285 -11.64 -13.20 -10.08
CA ASP A 285 -10.71 -14.32 -9.90
C ASP A 285 -10.54 -14.71 -8.42
N PHE A 286 -10.94 -13.84 -7.49
CA PHE A 286 -10.79 -14.02 -6.04
C PHE A 286 -12.03 -13.58 -5.23
N PRO A 287 -13.27 -14.01 -5.57
CA PRO A 287 -14.49 -13.51 -4.92
C PRO A 287 -14.49 -13.68 -3.39
N ASP A 288 -14.00 -14.82 -2.88
CA ASP A 288 -13.96 -15.12 -1.43
C ASP A 288 -12.88 -14.36 -0.65
N SER A 289 -11.89 -13.79 -1.35
CA SER A 289 -10.73 -13.13 -0.73
C SER A 289 -10.38 -11.83 -1.44
N MET A 290 -11.40 -11.19 -2.03
CA MET A 290 -11.26 -10.03 -2.90
C MET A 290 -10.59 -8.89 -2.15
N SER A 291 -11.00 -8.61 -0.91
CA SER A 291 -10.46 -7.48 -0.14
C SER A 291 -9.03 -7.76 0.31
N SER A 292 -8.70 -9.00 0.65
CA SER A 292 -7.33 -9.40 1.00
C SER A 292 -6.39 -9.28 -0.20
N VAL A 293 -6.83 -9.70 -1.38
CA VAL A 293 -6.10 -9.53 -2.64
C VAL A 293 -5.92 -8.05 -2.96
N LEU A 294 -6.99 -7.25 -2.88
CA LEU A 294 -6.90 -5.81 -3.09
C LEU A 294 -6.00 -5.13 -2.06
N GLY A 295 -6.03 -5.53 -0.79
CA GLY A 295 -5.13 -5.02 0.24
C GLY A 295 -3.65 -5.30 -0.08
N LEU A 296 -3.33 -6.47 -0.65
CA LEU A 296 -1.98 -6.79 -1.14
C LEU A 296 -1.61 -6.01 -2.41
N VAL A 297 -2.55 -5.83 -3.33
CA VAL A 297 -2.36 -5.01 -4.54
C VAL A 297 -2.09 -3.55 -4.17
N GLU A 298 -2.86 -3.01 -3.22
CA GLU A 298 -2.71 -1.66 -2.68
C GLU A 298 -1.45 -1.49 -1.84
N THR A 299 -0.97 -2.55 -1.18
CA THR A 299 0.38 -2.57 -0.62
C THR A 299 1.40 -2.23 -1.70
N GLY A 300 1.25 -2.86 -2.88
CA GLY A 300 2.04 -2.56 -4.06
C GLY A 300 1.94 -1.09 -4.46
N ALA A 301 0.73 -0.54 -4.52
CA ALA A 301 0.51 0.87 -4.84
C ALA A 301 1.19 1.83 -3.86
N GLY A 302 1.04 1.60 -2.56
CA GLY A 302 1.71 2.40 -1.52
C GLY A 302 3.24 2.34 -1.62
N ILE A 303 3.81 1.15 -1.86
CA ILE A 303 5.24 0.97 -2.11
C ILE A 303 5.65 1.70 -3.39
N GLY A 304 4.88 1.58 -4.46
CA GLY A 304 5.13 2.21 -5.76
C GLY A 304 5.19 3.73 -5.67
N TYR A 305 4.16 4.35 -5.10
CA TYR A 305 4.12 5.80 -4.85
C TYR A 305 5.31 6.27 -4.02
N THR A 306 5.57 5.59 -2.91
CA THR A 306 6.65 5.88 -1.96
C THR A 306 8.03 5.81 -2.62
N SER A 307 8.33 4.67 -3.24
CA SER A 307 9.63 4.41 -3.84
C SER A 307 9.81 5.17 -5.14
N GLY A 308 8.73 5.53 -5.84
CA GLY A 308 8.74 6.32 -7.06
C GLY A 308 9.40 7.68 -6.88
N SER A 309 8.98 8.46 -5.89
CA SER A 309 9.59 9.77 -5.64
C SER A 309 11.03 9.67 -5.12
N VAL A 310 11.35 8.67 -4.29
CA VAL A 310 12.72 8.45 -3.79
C VAL A 310 13.65 8.04 -4.94
N LEU A 311 13.28 7.02 -5.72
CA LEU A 311 14.05 6.55 -6.86
C LEU A 311 14.12 7.60 -7.96
N GLY A 312 13.03 8.31 -8.24
CA GLY A 312 12.98 9.40 -9.21
C GLY A 312 13.94 10.53 -8.88
N GLY A 313 13.93 10.99 -7.62
CA GLY A 313 14.86 12.03 -7.14
C GLY A 313 16.32 11.56 -7.14
N PHE A 314 16.57 10.31 -6.73
CA PHE A 314 17.92 9.72 -6.72
C PHE A 314 18.48 9.57 -8.14
N LEU A 315 17.74 8.93 -9.05
CA LEU A 315 18.15 8.73 -10.44
C LEU A 315 18.38 10.07 -11.14
N TYR A 316 17.49 11.05 -10.94
CA TYR A 316 17.67 12.40 -11.45
C TYR A 316 18.97 13.05 -10.96
N GLN A 317 19.25 12.98 -9.66
CA GLN A 317 20.41 13.65 -9.05
C GLN A 317 21.75 13.07 -9.52
N TYR A 318 21.85 11.74 -9.69
CA TYR A 318 23.13 11.08 -10.00
C TYR A 318 23.31 10.73 -11.48
N LEU A 319 22.23 10.44 -12.21
CA LEU A 319 22.26 9.96 -13.59
C LEU A 319 21.56 10.91 -14.59
N GLY A 320 20.98 12.01 -14.10
CA GLY A 320 20.36 13.06 -14.92
C GLY A 320 18.91 12.79 -15.35
N TYR A 321 18.32 13.74 -16.07
CA TYR A 321 16.88 13.81 -16.36
C TYR A 321 16.29 12.59 -17.06
N ALA A 322 16.99 12.01 -18.05
CA ALA A 322 16.42 10.90 -18.83
C ALA A 322 16.33 9.58 -18.03
N SER A 323 17.16 9.43 -17.01
CA SER A 323 17.36 8.15 -16.31
C SER A 323 16.13 7.60 -15.56
N PRO A 324 15.32 8.39 -14.83
CA PRO A 324 14.15 7.84 -14.12
C PRO A 324 13.13 7.25 -15.09
N PHE A 325 12.94 7.91 -16.23
CA PHE A 325 11.99 7.53 -17.26
C PHE A 325 12.40 6.26 -18.01
N LEU A 326 13.68 6.12 -18.34
CA LEU A 326 14.19 4.93 -19.04
C LEU A 326 14.14 3.69 -18.14
N VAL A 327 14.57 3.82 -16.88
CA VAL A 327 14.58 2.71 -15.92
C VAL A 327 13.15 2.27 -15.61
N LEU A 328 12.28 3.19 -15.18
CA LEU A 328 10.91 2.85 -14.78
C LEU A 328 10.04 2.46 -15.96
N GLY A 329 10.19 3.13 -17.11
CA GLY A 329 9.50 2.76 -18.34
C GLY A 329 9.89 1.37 -18.82
N GLY A 330 11.17 0.98 -18.67
CA GLY A 330 11.67 -0.35 -18.99
C GLY A 330 11.14 -1.43 -18.05
N ILE A 331 11.10 -1.17 -16.75
CA ILE A 331 10.49 -2.09 -15.76
C ILE A 331 8.99 -2.26 -16.06
N CYS A 332 8.26 -1.19 -16.38
CA CYS A 332 6.87 -1.25 -16.84
C CYS A 332 6.74 -2.13 -18.09
N PHE A 333 7.65 -1.99 -19.06
CA PHE A 333 7.62 -2.76 -20.31
C PHE A 333 7.77 -4.26 -20.05
N ILE A 334 8.77 -4.64 -19.24
CA ILE A 334 9.01 -6.04 -18.87
C ILE A 334 7.80 -6.61 -18.11
N THR A 335 7.24 -5.82 -17.18
CA THR A 335 6.01 -6.19 -16.46
C THR A 335 4.85 -6.43 -17.44
N GLY A 336 4.70 -5.59 -18.47
CA GLY A 336 3.69 -5.77 -19.52
C GLY A 336 3.85 -7.07 -20.30
N ILE A 337 5.09 -7.46 -20.63
CA ILE A 337 5.39 -8.73 -21.29
C ILE A 337 4.99 -9.91 -20.40
N ILE A 338 5.38 -9.88 -19.12
CA ILE A 338 5.03 -10.91 -18.14
C ILE A 338 3.50 -11.00 -18.01
N SER A 339 2.83 -9.86 -17.81
CA SER A 339 1.36 -9.77 -17.72
C SER A 339 0.67 -10.35 -18.95
N PHE A 340 1.22 -10.16 -20.15
CA PHE A 340 0.65 -10.70 -21.38
C PHE A 340 0.65 -12.23 -21.43
N PHE A 341 1.67 -12.89 -20.87
CA PHE A 341 1.71 -14.35 -20.83
C PHE A 341 0.83 -14.94 -19.73
N TYR A 342 0.78 -14.29 -18.57
CA TYR A 342 0.17 -14.88 -17.37
C TYR A 342 -1.28 -14.48 -17.10
N ILE A 343 -1.73 -13.28 -17.50
CA ILE A 343 -3.15 -12.94 -17.43
C ILE A 343 -3.89 -13.80 -18.46
N SER A 344 -4.84 -14.58 -17.98
CA SER A 344 -5.64 -15.45 -18.83
C SER A 344 -6.72 -14.65 -19.56
N PRO A 345 -6.95 -14.92 -20.86
CA PRO A 345 -8.14 -14.41 -21.51
C PRO A 345 -9.35 -15.09 -20.85
N LYS A 346 -10.23 -14.32 -20.20
CA LYS A 346 -11.56 -14.82 -19.85
C LYS A 346 -12.43 -14.77 -21.11
N ASN A 347 -12.94 -15.93 -21.51
CA ASN A 347 -13.93 -16.01 -22.58
C ASN A 347 -15.31 -15.76 -21.96
N LYS A 348 -16.23 -15.15 -22.73
CA LYS A 348 -17.63 -14.92 -22.34
C LYS A 348 -18.44 -16.18 -21.97
N ASN A 349 -17.82 -17.36 -21.99
CA ASN A 349 -18.46 -18.66 -21.84
C ASN A 349 -18.00 -19.42 -20.58
N ASP A 350 -17.34 -18.76 -19.63
CA ASP A 350 -16.95 -19.39 -18.37
C ASP A 350 -18.21 -19.83 -17.59
N GLU A 351 -18.18 -21.04 -17.01
CA GLU A 351 -19.36 -21.69 -16.40
C GLU A 351 -20.00 -20.90 -15.26
N SER A 352 -19.26 -19.99 -14.62
CA SER A 352 -19.78 -19.07 -13.60
C SER A 352 -20.75 -18.03 -14.16
N ASP A 353 -20.56 -17.58 -15.40
CA ASP A 353 -21.44 -16.59 -16.04
C ASP A 353 -22.78 -17.22 -16.46
N LYS A 354 -22.81 -18.55 -16.70
CA LYS A 354 -24.03 -19.27 -17.12
C LYS A 354 -25.05 -19.47 -16.00
N ASN A 355 -24.59 -19.60 -14.75
CA ASN A 355 -25.49 -19.77 -13.61
C ASN A 355 -26.26 -18.48 -13.27
N ASN A 356 -25.78 -17.32 -13.74
CA ASN A 356 -26.37 -16.00 -13.47
C ASN A 356 -27.14 -15.44 -14.69
N GLU A 357 -27.44 -16.24 -15.72
CA GLU A 357 -28.14 -15.80 -16.96
C GLU A 357 -29.55 -15.23 -16.71
N ASN A 358 -30.18 -15.55 -15.57
CA ASN A 358 -31.51 -15.05 -15.19
C ASN A 358 -31.46 -13.75 -14.36
N GLU A 359 -30.29 -13.29 -13.93
CA GLU A 359 -30.13 -12.07 -13.13
C GLU A 359 -29.84 -10.85 -14.01
N GLU A 360 -30.44 -9.72 -13.66
CA GLU A 360 -30.24 -8.47 -14.40
C GLU A 360 -28.77 -8.02 -14.26
N SER A 361 -28.12 -7.78 -15.40
CA SER A 361 -26.73 -7.34 -15.40
C SER A 361 -26.67 -5.83 -15.21
N LEU A 362 -25.87 -5.38 -14.23
CA LEU A 362 -25.75 -3.97 -13.92
C LEU A 362 -25.29 -3.17 -15.14
N THR A 363 -25.93 -2.03 -15.40
CA THR A 363 -25.48 -1.03 -16.36
C THR A 363 -24.92 0.19 -15.65
N PHE A 364 -24.10 0.98 -16.35
CA PHE A 364 -23.54 2.21 -15.77
C PHE A 364 -24.62 3.22 -15.36
N ILE A 365 -25.77 3.22 -16.04
CA ILE A 365 -26.90 4.11 -15.73
C ILE A 365 -27.57 3.67 -14.43
N GLU A 366 -27.73 2.37 -14.21
CA GLU A 366 -28.24 1.83 -12.93
C GLU A 366 -27.28 2.10 -11.78
N ALA A 367 -25.97 1.88 -11.99
CA ALA A 367 -24.97 2.16 -10.96
C ALA A 367 -25.06 3.62 -10.45
N ILE A 368 -25.27 4.57 -11.35
CA ILE A 368 -25.47 5.99 -11.00
C ILE A 368 -26.78 6.25 -10.24
N LYS A 369 -27.83 5.43 -10.43
CA LYS A 369 -29.12 5.59 -9.73
C LYS A 369 -29.06 5.11 -8.27
N ILE A 370 -28.11 4.26 -7.93
CA ILE A 370 -27.94 3.74 -6.57
C ILE A 370 -27.34 4.84 -5.68
N LYS A 371 -28.17 5.39 -4.79
CA LYS A 371 -27.78 6.47 -3.87
C LYS A 371 -26.63 6.04 -2.95
N ASP A 372 -26.62 4.78 -2.54
CA ASP A 372 -25.66 4.25 -1.59
C ASP A 372 -24.23 4.17 -2.14
N LEU A 373 -24.08 3.99 -3.45
CA LEU A 373 -22.78 4.04 -4.12
C LEU A 373 -22.18 5.44 -4.05
N TRP A 374 -22.98 6.50 -4.17
CA TRP A 374 -22.47 7.88 -4.14
C TRP A 374 -21.74 8.25 -2.85
N CYS A 375 -22.13 7.71 -1.70
CA CYS A 375 -21.43 7.93 -0.43
C CYS A 375 -20.00 7.36 -0.48
N ILE A 376 -19.83 6.18 -1.09
CA ILE A 376 -18.51 5.52 -1.21
C ILE A 376 -17.68 6.21 -2.28
N LEU A 377 -18.29 6.55 -3.43
CA LEU A 377 -17.64 7.31 -4.50
C LEU A 377 -17.17 8.69 -4.01
N TYR A 378 -17.95 9.35 -3.16
CA TYR A 378 -17.54 10.58 -2.48
C TYR A 378 -16.32 10.34 -1.57
N THR A 379 -16.32 9.27 -0.78
CA THR A 379 -15.18 8.91 0.09
C THR A 379 -13.89 8.66 -0.72
N LEU A 380 -14.01 8.01 -1.87
CA LEU A 380 -12.91 7.84 -2.82
C LEU A 380 -12.43 9.16 -3.42
N SER A 381 -13.37 10.05 -3.76
CA SER A 381 -13.04 11.39 -4.27
C SER A 381 -12.33 12.24 -3.22
N VAL A 382 -12.72 12.16 -1.94
CA VAL A 382 -12.00 12.84 -0.85
C VAL A 382 -10.61 12.25 -0.67
N SER A 383 -10.47 10.92 -0.70
CA SER A 383 -9.16 10.25 -0.61
C SER A 383 -8.23 10.66 -1.76
N GLY A 384 -8.74 10.66 -3.00
CA GLY A 384 -8.00 11.15 -4.17
C GLY A 384 -7.62 12.62 -4.06
N PHE A 385 -8.54 13.46 -3.56
CA PHE A 385 -8.27 14.89 -3.35
C PHE A 385 -7.11 15.09 -2.38
N ILE A 386 -7.09 14.36 -1.27
CA ILE A 386 -6.00 14.41 -0.28
C ILE A 386 -4.67 14.05 -0.94
N LEU A 387 -4.61 12.92 -1.65
CA LEU A 387 -3.39 12.45 -2.30
C LEU A 387 -2.89 13.44 -3.37
N GLY A 388 -3.78 13.90 -4.25
CA GLY A 388 -3.41 14.85 -5.31
C GLY A 388 -3.03 16.24 -4.77
N MET A 389 -3.68 16.70 -3.69
CA MET A 389 -3.27 17.95 -3.03
C MET A 389 -1.84 17.84 -2.49
N GLU A 390 -1.49 16.73 -1.83
CA GLU A 390 -0.14 16.50 -1.31
C GLU A 390 0.90 16.50 -2.45
N ASP A 391 0.62 15.84 -3.58
CA ASP A 391 1.55 15.76 -4.72
C ASP A 391 2.05 17.11 -5.26
N SER A 392 1.20 18.14 -5.21
CA SER A 392 1.51 19.48 -5.74
C SER A 392 1.88 20.50 -4.67
N THR A 393 1.31 20.38 -3.47
CA THR A 393 1.45 21.41 -2.42
C THR A 393 2.46 21.04 -1.34
N PHE A 394 2.77 19.76 -1.13
CA PHE A 394 3.66 19.32 -0.05
C PHE A 394 5.07 19.92 -0.16
N ALA A 395 5.62 19.97 -1.38
CA ALA A 395 6.93 20.58 -1.63
C ALA A 395 6.95 22.08 -1.26
N ILE A 396 5.82 22.79 -1.40
CA ILE A 396 5.68 24.20 -1.00
C ILE A 396 5.76 24.31 0.52
N GLY A 397 5.04 23.44 1.25
CA GLY A 397 5.10 23.36 2.72
C GLY A 397 6.50 23.03 3.25
N CYS A 398 7.31 22.30 2.48
CA CYS A 398 8.68 21.94 2.84
C CYS A 398 9.71 23.06 2.58
N LYS A 399 9.38 24.11 1.80
CA LYS A 399 10.32 25.21 1.51
C LYS A 399 10.83 25.91 2.77
N GLN A 400 10.01 26.00 3.81
CA GLN A 400 10.38 26.59 5.10
C GLN A 400 11.53 25.86 5.81
N PHE A 401 11.83 24.61 5.42
CA PHE A 401 12.87 23.77 6.02
C PHE A 401 14.14 23.66 5.16
N ASN A 402 14.19 24.29 3.96
CA ASN A 402 15.31 24.20 3.01
C ASN A 402 15.78 22.75 2.73
N LEU A 403 14.83 21.82 2.58
CA LEU A 403 15.11 20.40 2.35
C LEU A 403 15.54 20.13 0.90
N LYS A 404 16.43 19.15 0.71
CA LYS A 404 16.79 18.62 -0.62
C LYS A 404 15.67 17.74 -1.17
N SER A 405 15.57 17.59 -2.49
CA SER A 405 14.56 16.74 -3.15
C SER A 405 14.53 15.29 -2.62
N SER A 406 15.68 14.72 -2.27
CA SER A 406 15.75 13.38 -1.66
C SER A 406 15.13 13.32 -0.25
N GLN A 407 15.25 14.38 0.54
CA GLN A 407 14.67 14.46 1.88
C GLN A 407 13.15 14.65 1.82
N ILE A 408 12.65 15.41 0.84
CA ILE A 408 11.21 15.54 0.59
C ILE A 408 10.63 14.16 0.20
N GLY A 409 11.31 13.42 -0.68
CA GLY A 409 10.93 12.05 -1.02
C GLY A 409 10.90 11.10 0.19
N LEU A 410 11.85 11.24 1.13
CA LEU A 410 11.86 10.46 2.38
C LEU A 410 10.70 10.79 3.32
N LEU A 411 10.19 12.02 3.33
CA LEU A 411 9.00 12.35 4.12
C LEU A 411 7.74 11.71 3.54
N LEU A 412 7.59 11.76 2.20
CA LEU A 412 6.48 11.10 1.49
C LEU A 412 6.47 9.57 1.68
N LEU A 413 7.62 8.97 2.02
CA LEU A 413 7.71 7.56 2.39
C LEU A 413 6.91 7.21 3.65
N CYS A 414 6.70 8.16 4.57
CA CYS A 414 5.87 7.94 5.75
C CYS A 414 4.39 7.71 5.36
N LEU A 415 3.90 8.47 4.38
CA LEU A 415 2.54 8.37 3.85
C LEU A 415 2.31 7.01 3.18
N GLY A 416 3.04 6.72 2.10
CA GLY A 416 2.82 5.48 1.37
C GLY A 416 3.32 4.24 2.10
N GLY A 417 4.29 4.38 3.03
CA GLY A 417 4.78 3.29 3.88
C GLY A 417 3.73 2.79 4.88
N LEU A 418 3.07 3.68 5.64
CA LEU A 418 1.98 3.25 6.52
C LEU A 418 0.76 2.78 5.73
N TYR A 419 0.45 3.42 4.60
CA TYR A 419 -0.59 2.92 3.70
C TYR A 419 -0.30 1.46 3.30
N ALA A 420 0.91 1.16 2.85
CA ALA A 420 1.31 -0.18 2.43
C ALA A 420 1.29 -1.22 3.56
N ILE A 421 1.65 -0.83 4.79
CA ILE A 421 1.64 -1.74 5.95
C ILE A 421 0.21 -2.10 6.34
N PHE A 422 -0.71 -1.14 6.32
CA PHE A 422 -2.07 -1.32 6.83
C PHE A 422 -3.09 -1.77 5.79
N ALA A 423 -2.88 -1.50 4.50
CA ALA A 423 -3.75 -1.97 3.43
C ALA A 423 -4.07 -3.49 3.47
N PRO A 424 -3.09 -4.40 3.65
CA PRO A 424 -3.38 -5.84 3.70
C PRO A 424 -4.06 -6.25 5.01
N ILE A 425 -3.82 -5.51 6.10
CA ILE A 425 -4.48 -5.73 7.39
C ILE A 425 -5.97 -5.45 7.26
N TRP A 426 -6.33 -4.31 6.68
CA TRP A 426 -7.74 -3.97 6.41
C TRP A 426 -8.35 -4.96 5.44
N GLY A 427 -7.68 -5.28 4.34
CA GLY A 427 -8.16 -6.27 3.37
C GLY A 427 -8.55 -7.59 4.02
N PHE A 428 -7.67 -8.13 4.87
CA PHE A 428 -7.96 -9.38 5.58
C PHE A 428 -9.11 -9.27 6.60
N LEU A 429 -9.20 -8.16 7.32
CA LEU A 429 -10.27 -7.96 8.31
C LEU A 429 -11.64 -7.83 7.64
N ILE A 430 -11.73 -7.13 6.51
CA ILE A 430 -12.98 -6.89 5.78
C ILE A 430 -13.51 -8.20 5.15
N ASP A 431 -12.62 -9.11 4.73
CA ASP A 431 -13.07 -10.44 4.25
C ASP A 431 -13.67 -11.29 5.36
N LYS A 432 -13.31 -11.03 6.62
CA LYS A 432 -13.83 -11.78 7.78
C LYS A 432 -15.06 -11.14 8.41
N TRP A 433 -15.06 -9.81 8.53
CA TRP A 433 -16.04 -9.07 9.31
C TRP A 433 -16.57 -7.86 8.51
N PRO A 434 -17.88 -7.54 8.62
CA PRO A 434 -18.49 -6.39 7.94
C PRO A 434 -18.14 -5.08 8.68
N ILE A 435 -16.88 -4.67 8.65
CA ILE A 435 -16.37 -3.51 9.42
C ILE A 435 -16.11 -2.25 8.56
N SER A 436 -16.37 -2.30 7.26
CA SER A 436 -16.03 -1.24 6.29
C SER A 436 -16.53 0.16 6.69
N GLU A 437 -17.74 0.26 7.23
CA GLU A 437 -18.33 1.55 7.62
C GLU A 437 -17.54 2.22 8.76
N TYR A 438 -17.15 1.43 9.76
CA TYR A 438 -16.29 1.91 10.85
C TYR A 438 -14.91 2.32 10.35
N LEU A 439 -14.39 1.66 9.30
CA LEU A 439 -13.13 2.04 8.68
C LEU A 439 -13.24 3.39 7.95
N PHE A 440 -14.35 3.68 7.26
CA PHE A 440 -14.56 5.00 6.66
C PHE A 440 -14.59 6.10 7.73
N ILE A 441 -15.37 5.91 8.80
CA ILE A 441 -15.48 6.87 9.91
C ILE A 441 -14.11 7.09 10.57
N GLY A 442 -13.41 6.01 10.91
CA GLY A 442 -12.07 6.07 11.50
C GLY A 442 -11.06 6.76 10.58
N GLY A 443 -11.14 6.50 9.27
CA GLY A 443 -10.34 7.16 8.25
C GLY A 443 -10.53 8.67 8.25
N TYR A 444 -11.77 9.16 8.20
CA TYR A 444 -12.06 10.60 8.24
C TYR A 444 -11.59 11.28 9.55
N ILE A 445 -11.74 10.61 10.69
CA ILE A 445 -11.25 11.14 11.97
C ILE A 445 -9.72 11.27 11.93
N LEU A 446 -9.01 10.23 11.46
CA LEU A 446 -7.56 10.25 11.36
C LEU A 446 -7.05 11.27 10.34
N THR A 447 -7.72 11.49 9.22
CA THR A 447 -7.32 12.55 8.27
C THR A 447 -7.46 13.94 8.88
N THR A 448 -8.55 14.22 9.61
CA THR A 448 -8.72 15.48 10.35
C THR A 448 -7.59 15.68 11.35
N VAL A 449 -7.21 14.64 12.11
CA VAL A 449 -6.09 14.70 13.07
C VAL A 449 -4.77 14.93 12.34
N GLY A 450 -4.50 14.18 11.27
CA GLY A 450 -3.26 14.28 10.48
C GLY A 450 -3.00 15.68 9.95
N PHE A 451 -4.02 16.30 9.33
CA PHE A 451 -3.93 17.67 8.83
C PHE A 451 -3.81 18.71 9.95
N SER A 452 -4.53 18.51 11.05
CA SER A 452 -4.48 19.40 12.23
C SER A 452 -3.13 19.39 12.93
N ILE A 453 -2.37 18.30 12.80
CA ILE A 453 -0.99 18.17 13.31
C ILE A 453 0.01 18.79 12.30
N MET A 454 -0.24 18.65 10.99
CA MET A 454 0.70 19.08 9.95
C MET A 454 0.73 20.60 9.79
N GLY A 455 -0.44 21.23 9.74
CA GLY A 455 -0.58 22.68 9.76
C GLY A 455 -0.94 23.13 11.17
N PRO A 456 -0.22 24.07 11.79
CA PRO A 456 -0.67 24.62 13.06
C PRO A 456 -2.04 25.23 12.82
N LEU A 457 -3.07 24.64 13.44
CA LEU A 457 -4.38 25.26 13.55
C LEU A 457 -4.14 26.68 14.07
N PRO A 458 -4.86 27.71 13.57
CA PRO A 458 -4.71 29.09 14.06
C PRO A 458 -4.82 29.21 15.60
N PHE A 459 -5.44 28.22 16.24
CA PHE A 459 -5.65 28.11 17.68
C PHE A 459 -4.56 27.32 18.43
N LEU A 460 -3.75 26.51 17.75
CA LEU A 460 -2.65 25.73 18.32
C LEU A 460 -1.30 26.42 18.06
N ASN A 461 -0.77 27.09 19.09
CA ASN A 461 0.51 27.81 19.03
C ASN A 461 1.73 26.86 19.09
N TYR A 462 1.94 26.02 18.07
CA TYR A 462 3.19 25.27 17.89
C TYR A 462 3.88 25.61 16.56
N LYS A 463 5.20 25.44 16.52
CA LYS A 463 5.99 25.68 15.31
C LYS A 463 6.04 24.41 14.45
N PRO A 464 5.83 24.50 13.11
CA PRO A 464 6.05 23.38 12.20
C PRO A 464 7.46 22.80 12.37
N SER A 465 7.57 21.47 12.39
CA SER A 465 8.85 20.78 12.46
C SER A 465 8.84 19.54 11.56
N ILE A 466 10.03 19.13 11.12
CA ILE A 466 10.20 17.97 10.23
C ILE A 466 9.62 16.67 10.83
N PRO A 467 9.84 16.33 12.11
CA PRO A 467 9.24 15.12 12.70
C PRO A 467 7.72 15.16 12.72
N LEU A 468 7.13 16.35 12.92
CA LEU A 468 5.68 16.52 12.96
C LEU A 468 5.05 16.28 11.58
N TYR A 469 5.70 16.75 10.51
CA TYR A 469 5.30 16.44 9.14
C TYR A 469 5.36 14.93 8.87
N GLY A 470 6.43 14.26 9.32
CA GLY A 470 6.55 12.80 9.20
C GLY A 470 5.43 12.03 9.91
N ILE A 471 5.10 12.41 11.15
CA ILE A 471 4.01 11.81 11.93
C ILE A 471 2.66 12.06 11.25
N SER A 472 2.40 13.29 10.79
CA SER A 472 1.17 13.63 10.08
C SER A 472 0.99 12.82 8.81
N LEU A 473 2.04 12.71 7.99
CA LEU A 473 2.00 11.91 6.78
C LEU A 473 1.77 10.44 7.08
N ALA A 474 2.39 9.91 8.13
CA ALA A 474 2.14 8.54 8.58
C ALA A 474 0.65 8.34 8.95
N ILE A 475 0.07 9.25 9.73
CA ILE A 475 -1.36 9.20 10.10
C ILE A 475 -2.25 9.29 8.85
N LEU A 476 -1.94 10.19 7.91
CA LEU A 476 -2.67 10.31 6.65
C LEU A 476 -2.59 9.02 5.83
N GLY A 477 -1.45 8.32 5.82
CA GLY A 477 -1.26 7.07 5.09
C GLY A 477 -2.14 5.96 5.63
N LEU A 478 -2.17 5.82 6.97
CA LEU A 478 -3.08 4.92 7.66
C LEU A 478 -4.55 5.27 7.34
N ALA A 479 -4.91 6.54 7.43
CA ALA A 479 -6.28 7.02 7.20
C ALA A 479 -6.75 6.76 5.75
N CYS A 480 -5.92 7.06 4.76
CA CYS A 480 -6.21 6.77 3.36
C CYS A 480 -6.40 5.27 3.11
N SER A 481 -5.60 4.39 3.75
CA SER A 481 -5.77 2.94 3.62
C SER A 481 -7.11 2.44 4.17
N MET A 482 -7.60 3.04 5.27
CA MET A 482 -8.90 2.74 5.86
C MET A 482 -10.07 3.19 4.98
N MET A 483 -9.90 4.28 4.23
CA MET A 483 -10.94 4.78 3.32
C MET A 483 -10.95 4.07 1.97
N PHE A 484 -9.78 3.69 1.46
CA PHE A 484 -9.66 3.21 0.09
C PHE A 484 -9.89 1.70 -0.07
N VAL A 485 -9.26 0.89 0.80
CA VAL A 485 -9.31 -0.59 0.71
C VAL A 485 -10.73 -1.17 0.83
N PRO A 486 -11.59 -0.77 1.79
CA PRO A 486 -12.95 -1.31 1.89
C PRO A 486 -13.90 -0.84 0.80
N ALA A 487 -13.61 0.28 0.13
CA ALA A 487 -14.55 0.93 -0.76
C ALA A 487 -15.01 0.05 -1.93
N PHE A 488 -14.08 -0.69 -2.57
CA PHE A 488 -14.46 -1.53 -3.70
C PHE A 488 -15.37 -2.70 -3.29
N LYS A 489 -15.02 -3.41 -2.19
CA LYS A 489 -15.86 -4.50 -1.67
C LYS A 489 -17.25 -4.00 -1.26
N GLN A 490 -17.31 -2.84 -0.60
CA GLN A 490 -18.58 -2.22 -0.21
C GLN A 490 -19.45 -1.91 -1.44
N CYS A 491 -18.87 -1.38 -2.53
CA CYS A 491 -19.61 -1.14 -3.76
C CYS A 491 -20.15 -2.44 -4.40
N MET A 492 -19.34 -3.51 -4.39
CA MET A 492 -19.76 -4.83 -4.88
C MET A 492 -20.88 -5.42 -4.01
N ASP A 493 -20.74 -5.34 -2.68
CA ASP A 493 -21.74 -5.84 -1.73
C ASP A 493 -23.08 -5.10 -1.88
N ILE A 494 -23.07 -3.77 -2.06
CA ILE A 494 -24.29 -2.99 -2.32
C ILE A 494 -24.95 -3.43 -3.63
N ALA A 495 -24.19 -3.56 -4.71
CA ALA A 495 -24.75 -3.95 -6.01
C ALA A 495 -25.34 -5.37 -5.99
N ILE A 496 -24.63 -6.34 -5.40
CA ILE A 496 -25.01 -7.75 -5.44
C ILE A 496 -26.02 -8.09 -4.34
N LYS A 497 -25.77 -7.68 -3.09
CA LYS A 497 -26.56 -8.11 -1.93
C LYS A 497 -27.78 -7.23 -1.69
N GLU A 498 -27.66 -5.92 -1.85
CA GLU A 498 -28.76 -4.97 -1.57
C GLU A 498 -29.64 -4.74 -2.80
N HIS A 499 -29.04 -4.72 -3.99
CA HIS A 499 -29.75 -4.46 -5.25
C HIS A 499 -29.93 -5.67 -6.17
N HIS A 500 -29.44 -6.86 -5.76
CA HIS A 500 -29.66 -8.14 -6.47
C HIS A 500 -29.19 -8.18 -7.93
N PHE A 501 -28.13 -7.43 -8.27
CA PHE A 501 -27.48 -7.54 -9.58
C PHE A 501 -26.59 -8.78 -9.66
N ALA A 502 -26.41 -9.31 -10.87
CA ALA A 502 -25.59 -10.50 -11.11
C ALA A 502 -24.13 -10.32 -10.68
N ASP A 503 -23.56 -11.29 -9.95
CA ASP A 503 -22.12 -11.35 -9.66
C ASP A 503 -21.36 -11.89 -10.87
N ASN A 504 -20.94 -10.99 -11.76
CA ASN A 504 -20.28 -11.37 -13.01
C ASN A 504 -19.23 -10.36 -13.50
N LEU A 505 -18.62 -10.77 -14.62
CA LEU A 505 -17.94 -9.95 -15.63
C LEU A 505 -18.25 -8.44 -15.57
N GLN A 506 -19.50 -8.17 -15.90
CA GLN A 506 -20.01 -6.87 -16.26
C GLN A 506 -20.21 -5.99 -15.02
N THR A 507 -20.80 -6.53 -13.96
CA THR A 507 -21.03 -5.82 -12.70
C THR A 507 -19.71 -5.34 -12.09
N SER A 508 -18.74 -6.24 -11.94
CA SER A 508 -17.41 -5.90 -11.42
C SER A 508 -16.68 -4.87 -12.29
N SER A 509 -16.79 -4.97 -13.62
CA SER A 509 -16.15 -4.02 -14.55
C SER A 509 -16.75 -2.62 -14.49
N ILE A 510 -18.08 -2.51 -14.33
CA ILE A 510 -18.78 -1.22 -14.24
C ILE A 510 -18.51 -0.55 -12.90
N ILE A 511 -18.56 -1.30 -11.81
CA ILE A 511 -18.24 -0.79 -10.46
C ILE A 511 -16.79 -0.35 -10.40
N SER A 512 -15.87 -1.13 -10.98
CA SER A 512 -14.46 -0.77 -11.07
C SER A 512 -14.22 0.52 -11.86
N GLY A 513 -14.96 0.72 -12.96
CA GLY A 513 -14.89 1.95 -13.74
C GLY A 513 -15.36 3.17 -12.94
N ALA A 514 -16.46 3.03 -12.18
CA ALA A 514 -16.97 4.08 -11.31
C ALA A 514 -16.03 4.39 -10.12
N PHE A 515 -15.48 3.34 -9.51
CA PHE A 515 -14.48 3.40 -8.43
C PHE A 515 -13.23 4.18 -8.87
N SER A 516 -12.63 3.76 -9.99
CA SER A 516 -11.41 4.35 -10.54
C SER A 516 -11.65 5.80 -10.99
N SER A 517 -12.82 6.07 -11.57
CA SER A 517 -13.24 7.42 -11.97
C SER A 517 -13.32 8.35 -10.77
N SER A 518 -13.94 7.90 -9.68
CA SER A 518 -14.16 8.72 -8.48
C SER A 518 -12.85 9.05 -7.76
N LEU A 519 -11.93 8.10 -7.64
CA LEU A 519 -10.57 8.37 -7.15
C LEU A 519 -9.88 9.45 -8.01
N SER A 520 -9.92 9.27 -9.33
CA SER A 520 -9.28 10.18 -10.28
C SER A 520 -9.91 11.58 -10.25
N LEU A 521 -11.23 11.70 -10.03
CA LEU A 521 -11.90 12.99 -9.86
C LEU A 521 -11.32 13.76 -8.68
N GLY A 522 -11.14 13.07 -7.55
CA GLY A 522 -10.46 13.61 -6.39
C GLY A 522 -9.05 14.08 -6.71
N ALA A 523 -8.23 13.18 -7.24
CA ALA A 523 -6.83 13.42 -7.55
C ALA A 523 -6.62 14.54 -8.59
N PHE A 524 -7.58 14.74 -9.49
CA PHE A 524 -7.59 15.89 -10.42
C PHE A 524 -7.89 17.22 -9.71
N LEU A 525 -8.92 17.24 -8.85
CA LEU A 525 -9.35 18.46 -8.15
C LEU A 525 -8.36 18.88 -7.07
N GLY A 526 -7.66 17.93 -6.45
CA GLY A 526 -6.69 18.14 -5.36
C GLY A 526 -5.61 19.18 -5.71
N PRO A 527 -4.81 18.99 -6.77
CA PRO A 527 -3.79 19.95 -7.18
C PRO A 527 -4.34 21.30 -7.58
N LEU A 528 -5.44 21.33 -8.35
CA LEU A 528 -6.02 22.57 -8.87
C LEU A 528 -6.57 23.44 -7.75
N ILE A 529 -7.48 22.89 -6.95
CA ILE A 529 -8.13 23.60 -5.86
C ILE A 529 -7.11 23.84 -4.74
N GLY A 530 -6.30 22.83 -4.40
CA GLY A 530 -5.25 22.93 -3.39
C GLY A 530 -4.26 24.04 -3.68
N SER A 531 -3.70 24.12 -4.89
CA SER A 531 -2.75 25.17 -5.26
C SER A 531 -3.37 26.56 -5.23
N ILE A 532 -4.62 26.72 -5.68
CA ILE A 532 -5.33 28.01 -5.63
C ILE A 532 -5.54 28.46 -4.18
N ILE A 533 -5.97 27.55 -3.30
CA ILE A 533 -6.18 27.88 -1.88
C ILE A 533 -4.84 28.23 -1.23
N VAL A 534 -3.78 27.43 -1.44
CA VAL A 534 -2.44 27.72 -0.91
C VAL A 534 -1.93 29.09 -1.34
N ASN A 535 -2.15 29.48 -2.60
CA ASN A 535 -1.73 30.80 -3.10
C ASN A 535 -2.49 31.96 -2.45
N ASN A 536 -3.77 31.77 -2.11
CA ASN A 536 -4.61 32.85 -1.58
C ASN A 536 -4.55 32.98 -0.05
N VAL A 537 -4.54 31.87 0.68
CA VAL A 537 -4.63 31.86 2.16
C VAL A 537 -3.40 31.28 2.85
N GLY A 538 -2.44 30.73 2.10
CA GLY A 538 -1.21 30.12 2.63
C GLY A 538 -1.38 28.65 3.03
N TYR A 539 -0.27 27.90 3.03
CA TYR A 539 -0.26 26.44 3.22
C TYR A 539 -0.89 25.98 4.54
N GLY A 540 -0.57 26.62 5.68
CA GLY A 540 -1.11 26.22 6.99
C GLY A 540 -2.64 26.38 7.09
N ASN A 541 -3.19 27.44 6.52
CA ASN A 541 -4.64 27.67 6.50
C ASN A 541 -5.35 26.68 5.56
N THR A 542 -4.74 26.33 4.42
CA THR A 542 -5.25 25.27 3.54
C THR A 542 -5.44 23.96 4.29
N LEU A 543 -4.45 23.54 5.09
CA LEU A 543 -4.53 22.30 5.87
C LEU A 543 -5.66 22.35 6.92
N SER A 544 -5.88 23.51 7.54
CA SER A 544 -6.98 23.71 8.49
C SER A 544 -8.36 23.61 7.82
N ILE A 545 -8.50 24.18 6.62
CA ILE A 545 -9.72 24.05 5.81
C ILE A 545 -9.97 22.58 5.45
N MET A 546 -8.92 21.85 5.07
CA MET A 546 -9.02 20.42 4.76
C MET A 546 -9.40 19.56 5.95
N ALA A 547 -8.85 19.86 7.14
CA ALA A 547 -9.23 19.19 8.37
C ALA A 547 -10.73 19.38 8.68
N LEU A 548 -11.24 20.60 8.47
CA LEU A 548 -12.66 20.93 8.66
C LEU A 548 -13.57 20.19 7.67
N ILE A 549 -13.20 20.16 6.38
CA ILE A 549 -13.97 19.43 5.35
C ILE A 549 -14.08 17.95 5.72
N ASN A 550 -12.96 17.31 6.08
CA ASN A 550 -12.96 15.89 6.49
C ASN A 550 -13.78 15.65 7.77
N PHE A 551 -13.73 16.57 8.72
CA PHE A 551 -14.52 16.48 9.95
C PHE A 551 -16.03 16.52 9.65
N ILE A 552 -16.45 17.39 8.74
CA ILE A 552 -17.85 17.44 8.27
C ILE A 552 -18.23 16.13 7.56
N SER A 553 -17.32 15.55 6.76
CA SER A 553 -17.55 14.27 6.08
C SER A 553 -17.81 13.10 7.03
N VAL A 554 -17.24 13.11 8.25
CA VAL A 554 -17.55 12.12 9.31
C VAL A 554 -19.06 12.08 9.58
N CYS A 555 -19.68 13.25 9.79
CA CYS A 555 -21.09 13.38 10.13
C CYS A 555 -22.02 12.92 9.00
N PHE A 556 -21.57 13.01 7.74
CA PHE A 556 -22.32 12.48 6.59
C PHE A 556 -22.26 10.95 6.52
N CYS A 557 -21.11 10.35 6.86
CA CYS A 557 -20.93 8.90 6.86
C CYS A 557 -21.73 8.23 8.01
N ASP A 558 -21.71 8.84 9.20
CA ASP A 558 -22.38 8.32 10.41
C ASP A 558 -23.91 8.26 10.27
N LYS A 559 -24.53 9.20 9.54
CA LYS A 559 -25.99 9.17 9.26
C LYS A 559 -26.42 7.96 8.45
N LYS A 560 -25.53 7.37 7.66
CA LYS A 560 -25.81 6.15 6.90
C LYS A 560 -25.73 4.90 7.80
N CYS A 561 -24.76 4.85 8.70
CA CYS A 561 -24.63 3.76 9.69
C CYS A 561 -25.90 3.59 10.54
N ASN A 562 -26.57 4.69 10.89
CA ASN A 562 -27.79 4.66 11.70
C ASN A 562 -29.06 4.23 10.93
N HIS A 563 -29.03 4.10 9.61
CA HIS A 563 -30.18 3.65 8.81
C HIS A 563 -30.22 2.14 8.56
N ASN A 564 -29.16 1.40 8.93
CA ASN A 564 -29.02 -0.04 8.72
C ASN A 564 -29.06 -0.89 10.01
N PHE A 565 -29.62 -0.36 11.10
CA PHE A 565 -29.87 -1.10 12.34
C PHE A 565 -31.36 -1.18 12.71
#